data_AF-A0A0D3V9H6-F1
#
_entry.id   AF-A0A0D3V9H6-F1
#
_cell.length_a   1.000
_cell.length_b   1.000
_cell.length_c   1.000
_cell.angle_alpha   90.00
_cell.angle_beta   90.00
_cell.angle_gamma   90.00
#
_symmetry.space_group_name_H-M   'P 1'
#
loop_
_entity.id
_entity.type
_entity.pdbx_description
1 polymer ?
#
loop_
_entity_poly.entity_id
_entity_poly.type
_entity_poly.pdbx_seq_one_letter_code
_entity_poly.pdbx_strand_id
1 'polypeptide(L)'
;MKVIGIDLSVLIIAVITAYIGYQFNHRSKKRDAFLKELINSYNEVYFPMFERLSIIIEIEEKPRKLELIDSFMQEHLGTASKIRFIGSSFILDYFYKLREAYSKYKKESNRGNERKLLEKVQGFYIMIEDEYRNAHDIIYEDYKQFVSDTFNNPFFVVLSSIFRILYHLSVFLFWISALILYYTISHLIIPIDWVPEWWNIGTALLLLGLATMLFGIMMMFKEMVMKKNRRESKVVKNLKGRIKRIFCK
;
A
#
# COMPACT_ATOMS: atom_id res chain seq x y z
N MET A 1 -5.01 30.32 -33.27
CA MET A 1 -4.82 31.62 -32.59
C MET A 1 -3.42 31.67 -32.02
N LYS A 2 -2.66 32.74 -32.29
CA LYS A 2 -1.34 32.98 -31.70
C LYS A 2 -1.51 33.92 -30.51
N VAL A 3 -0.93 33.57 -29.37
CA VAL A 3 -0.85 34.45 -28.21
C VAL A 3 0.62 34.82 -28.07
N ILE A 4 0.95 36.10 -28.26
CA ILE A 4 2.32 36.62 -28.16
C ILE A 4 3.28 35.88 -29.13
N GLY A 5 2.86 35.70 -30.39
CA GLY A 5 3.69 35.09 -31.44
C GLY A 5 3.92 33.58 -31.32
N ILE A 6 3.53 32.96 -30.20
CA ILE A 6 3.59 31.52 -29.96
C ILE A 6 2.22 30.91 -30.27
N ASP A 7 2.21 29.77 -30.94
CA ASP A 7 0.97 29.03 -31.18
C ASP A 7 0.36 28.58 -29.85
N LEU A 8 -0.93 28.86 -29.65
CA LEU A 8 -1.65 28.53 -28.42
C LEU A 8 -1.53 27.03 -28.06
N SER A 9 -1.44 26.15 -29.06
CA SER A 9 -1.20 24.72 -28.88
C SER A 9 0.15 24.43 -28.20
N VAL A 10 1.22 25.13 -28.57
CA VAL A 10 2.56 24.99 -27.97
C VAL A 10 2.52 25.43 -26.50
N LEU A 11 1.83 26.53 -26.22
CA LEU A 11 1.69 27.04 -24.86
C LEU A 11 0.88 26.08 -23.96
N ILE A 12 -0.22 25.53 -24.48
CA ILE A 12 -1.01 24.51 -23.78
C ILE A 12 -0.17 23.25 -23.50
N ILE A 13 0.57 22.75 -24.50
CA ILE A 13 1.44 21.57 -24.34
C ILE A 13 2.52 21.84 -23.29
N ALA A 14 3.14 23.01 -23.30
CA ALA A 14 4.17 23.39 -22.33
C ALA A 14 3.61 23.41 -20.89
N VAL A 15 2.43 24.01 -20.68
CA VAL A 15 1.78 24.06 -19.36
C VAL A 15 1.39 22.66 -18.88
N ILE A 16 0.79 21.82 -19.75
CA ILE A 16 0.44 20.43 -19.40
C ILE A 16 1.69 19.63 -19.05
N THR A 17 2.76 19.75 -19.84
CA THR A 17 4.03 19.05 -19.60
C THR A 17 4.66 19.47 -18.28
N ALA A 18 4.68 20.78 -17.99
CA ALA A 18 5.17 21.31 -16.72
C ALA A 18 4.33 20.82 -15.53
N TYR A 19 3.01 20.78 -15.65
CA TYR A 19 2.12 20.26 -14.61
C TYR A 19 2.34 18.77 -14.34
N ILE A 20 2.44 17.97 -15.41
CA ILE A 20 2.75 16.53 -15.31
C ILE A 20 4.10 16.34 -14.61
N GLY A 21 5.14 17.03 -15.07
CA GLY A 21 6.48 16.96 -14.47
C GLY A 21 6.48 17.35 -12.99
N TYR A 22 5.74 18.40 -12.63
CA TYR A 22 5.56 18.82 -11.24
C TYR A 22 4.86 17.75 -10.40
N GLN A 23 3.77 17.15 -10.89
CA GLN A 23 3.03 16.10 -10.18
C GLN A 23 3.89 14.86 -9.97
N PHE A 24 4.66 14.43 -10.96
CA PHE A 24 5.58 13.31 -10.84
C PHE A 24 6.68 13.60 -9.81
N ASN A 25 7.30 14.78 -9.87
CA ASN A 25 8.35 15.16 -8.92
C ASN A 25 7.80 15.27 -7.48
N HIS A 26 6.62 15.87 -7.29
CA HIS A 26 5.97 15.98 -5.98
C HIS A 26 5.64 14.61 -5.38
N ARG A 27 5.10 13.70 -6.20
CA ARG A 27 4.84 12.32 -5.78
C ARG A 27 6.13 11.57 -5.44
N SER A 28 7.19 11.75 -6.23
CA SER A 28 8.50 11.14 -5.94
C SER A 28 9.03 11.62 -4.60
N LYS A 29 9.06 12.94 -4.36
CA LYS A 29 9.53 13.50 -3.08
C LYS A 29 8.73 13.00 -1.88
N LYS A 30 7.40 12.91 -2.00
CA LYS A 30 6.55 12.34 -0.95
C LYS A 30 6.87 10.87 -0.68
N ARG A 31 7.09 10.08 -1.73
CA ARG A 31 7.49 8.67 -1.60
C ARG A 31 8.84 8.54 -0.90
N ASP A 32 9.82 9.36 -1.27
CA ASP A 32 11.16 9.32 -0.66
C ASP A 32 11.11 9.72 0.82
N ALA A 33 10.32 10.73 1.17
CA ALA A 33 10.08 11.12 2.55
C ALA A 33 9.40 9.99 3.35
N PHE A 34 8.35 9.38 2.79
CA PHE A 34 7.66 8.24 3.39
C PHE A 34 8.61 7.05 3.62
N LEU A 35 9.43 6.69 2.62
CA LEU A 35 10.39 5.60 2.76
C LEU A 35 11.44 5.90 3.83
N LYS A 36 11.92 7.14 3.91
CA LYS A 36 12.86 7.56 4.96
C LYS A 36 12.25 7.43 6.35
N GLU A 37 11.01 7.85 6.53
CA GLU A 37 10.28 7.68 7.80
C GLU A 37 10.03 6.21 8.11
N LEU A 38 9.64 5.41 7.12
CA LEU A 38 9.41 3.98 7.28
C LEU A 38 10.69 3.23 7.67
N ILE A 39 11.83 3.53 7.03
CA ILE A 39 13.14 2.97 7.40
C ILE A 39 13.49 3.33 8.84
N ASN A 40 13.23 4.58 9.24
CA ASN A 40 13.45 5.01 10.62
C ASN A 40 12.56 4.22 11.59
N SER A 41 11.25 4.15 11.36
CA SER A 41 10.33 3.33 12.18
C SER A 41 10.71 1.84 12.22
N TYR A 42 11.17 1.30 11.08
CA TYR A 42 11.61 -0.08 10.98
C TYR A 42 12.81 -0.38 11.87
N ASN A 43 13.88 0.42 11.75
CA ASN A 43 15.11 0.23 12.50
C ASN A 43 14.95 0.55 13.99
N GLU A 44 14.19 1.60 14.30
CA GLU A 44 14.09 2.14 15.66
C GLU A 44 13.01 1.48 16.52
N VAL A 45 12.01 0.84 15.89
CA VAL A 45 10.85 0.28 16.59
C VAL A 45 10.51 -1.12 16.14
N TYR A 46 10.14 -1.31 14.87
CA TYR A 46 9.53 -2.58 14.45
C TYR A 46 10.49 -3.76 14.57
N PHE A 47 11.73 -3.61 14.10
CA PHE A 47 12.75 -4.64 14.24
C PHE A 47 13.10 -4.95 15.71
N PRO A 48 13.53 -3.98 16.55
CA PRO A 48 13.91 -4.29 17.93
C PRO A 48 12.74 -4.80 18.78
N MET A 49 11.51 -4.30 18.57
CA MET A 49 10.33 -4.83 19.27
C MET A 49 10.01 -6.25 18.82
N PHE A 50 10.08 -6.54 17.52
CA PHE A 50 9.83 -7.88 16.99
C PHE A 50 10.80 -8.90 17.59
N GLU A 51 12.10 -8.61 17.56
CA GLU A 51 13.15 -9.48 18.12
C GLU A 51 12.90 -9.76 19.61
N ARG A 52 12.68 -8.71 20.42
CA ARG A 52 12.43 -8.88 21.87
C ARG A 52 11.15 -9.65 22.17
N LEU A 53 10.07 -9.33 21.47
CA LEU A 53 8.79 -10.02 21.64
C LEU A 53 8.87 -11.47 21.17
N SER A 54 9.65 -11.78 20.12
CA SER A 54 9.86 -13.15 19.67
C SER A 54 10.53 -14.01 20.75
N ILE A 55 11.59 -13.49 21.39
CA ILE A 55 12.26 -14.14 22.52
C ILE A 55 11.27 -14.35 23.68
N ILE A 56 10.48 -13.32 24.02
CA ILE A 56 9.45 -13.44 25.06
C ILE A 56 8.47 -14.56 24.73
N ILE A 57 7.98 -14.64 23.49
CA ILE A 57 6.96 -15.63 23.11
C ILE A 57 7.52 -17.05 23.13
N GLU A 58 8.76 -17.26 22.68
CA GLU A 58 9.43 -18.56 22.62
C GLU A 58 9.73 -19.18 23.99
N ILE A 59 9.91 -18.37 25.04
CA ILE A 59 10.22 -18.87 26.37
C ILE A 59 9.00 -19.54 27.01
N GLU A 60 9.14 -20.82 27.35
CA GLU A 60 8.12 -21.59 28.07
C GLU A 60 8.18 -21.35 29.58
N GLU A 61 9.37 -21.10 30.12
CA GLU A 61 9.59 -20.87 31.54
C GLU A 61 8.89 -19.58 31.99
N LYS A 62 7.83 -19.76 32.77
CA LYS A 62 6.90 -18.69 33.13
C LYS A 62 7.53 -17.56 33.96
N PRO A 63 8.34 -17.80 35.01
CA PRO A 63 9.00 -16.72 35.75
C PRO A 63 9.86 -15.86 34.84
N ARG A 64 10.71 -16.50 34.03
CA ARG A 64 11.61 -15.84 33.08
C ARG A 64 10.84 -15.06 32.00
N LYS A 65 9.73 -15.60 31.50
CA LYS A 65 8.84 -14.90 30.55
C LYS A 65 8.30 -13.61 31.15
N LEU A 66 7.87 -13.62 32.41
CA LEU A 66 7.33 -12.44 33.10
C LEU A 66 8.42 -11.38 33.38
N GLU A 67 9.64 -11.80 33.70
CA GLU A 67 10.80 -10.90 33.85
C GLU A 67 11.15 -10.19 32.53
N LEU A 68 11.10 -10.90 31.41
CA LEU A 68 11.35 -10.29 30.10
C LEU A 68 10.23 -9.36 29.67
N ILE A 69 8.98 -9.68 30.01
CA ILE A 69 7.84 -8.77 29.81
C ILE A 69 8.03 -7.50 30.64
N ASP A 70 8.49 -7.62 31.89
CA ASP A 70 8.81 -6.46 32.73
C ASP A 70 9.87 -5.58 32.07
N SER A 71 11.01 -6.16 31.69
CA SER A 71 12.09 -5.46 30.99
C SER A 71 11.61 -4.77 29.71
N PHE A 72 10.82 -5.47 28.90
CA PHE A 72 10.22 -4.93 27.67
C PHE A 72 9.33 -3.72 27.96
N MET A 73 8.46 -3.80 28.98
CA MET A 73 7.58 -2.70 29.33
C MET A 73 8.37 -1.50 29.85
N GLN A 74 9.36 -1.71 30.73
CA GLN A 74 10.16 -0.61 31.29
C GLN A 74 10.89 0.22 30.23
N GLU A 75 11.45 -0.43 29.22
CA GLU A 75 12.13 0.27 28.12
C GLU A 75 11.20 1.21 27.34
N HIS A 76 9.92 0.85 27.22
CA HIS A 76 8.96 1.56 26.37
C HIS A 76 8.02 2.50 27.13
N LEU A 77 8.18 2.60 28.47
CA LEU A 77 7.34 3.42 29.35
C LEU A 77 7.78 4.90 29.46
N GLY A 78 9.02 5.22 29.10
CA GLY A 78 9.62 6.55 29.27
C GLY A 78 9.19 7.59 28.23
N THR A 79 9.42 8.88 28.53
CA THR A 79 9.22 9.99 27.57
C THR A 79 10.17 9.94 26.36
N ALA A 80 11.30 9.25 26.51
CA ALA A 80 12.23 8.93 25.43
C ALA A 80 11.78 7.73 24.57
N SER A 81 10.63 7.12 24.88
CA SER A 81 10.14 5.94 24.18
C SER A 81 9.92 6.22 22.69
N LYS A 82 10.44 5.32 21.87
CA LYS A 82 10.32 5.38 20.41
C LYS A 82 8.96 4.89 19.90
N ILE A 83 8.03 4.50 20.79
CA ILE A 83 6.68 4.02 20.43
C ILE A 83 5.91 4.99 19.53
N ARG A 84 6.21 6.29 19.56
CA ARG A 84 5.60 7.30 18.69
C ARG A 84 5.85 7.07 17.19
N PHE A 85 6.87 6.29 16.85
CA PHE A 85 7.19 5.93 15.48
C PHE A 85 6.36 4.73 14.97
N ILE A 86 5.48 4.15 15.79
CA ILE A 86 4.45 3.22 15.34
C ILE A 86 3.43 4.03 14.53
N GLY A 87 3.41 3.83 13.22
CA GLY A 87 2.52 4.57 12.31
C GLY A 87 1.05 4.20 12.45
N SER A 88 0.76 2.97 12.89
CA SER A 88 -0.61 2.48 13.07
C SER A 88 -1.17 2.91 14.43
N SER A 89 -2.18 3.78 14.41
CA SER A 89 -2.91 4.20 15.61
C SER A 89 -3.54 3.01 16.36
N PHE A 90 -3.99 2.00 15.62
CA PHE A 90 -4.56 0.78 16.21
C PHE A 90 -3.54 0.01 17.05
N ILE A 91 -2.30 -0.12 16.57
CA ILE A 91 -1.23 -0.82 17.29
C ILE A 91 -0.78 0.01 18.50
N LEU A 92 -0.72 1.34 18.34
CA LEU A 92 -0.41 2.24 19.43
C LEU A 92 -1.47 2.18 20.55
N ASP A 93 -2.76 2.16 20.20
CA ASP A 93 -3.85 1.98 21.15
C ASP A 93 -3.78 0.61 21.83
N TYR A 94 -3.40 -0.43 21.08
CA TYR A 94 -3.19 -1.76 21.64
C TYR A 94 -2.02 -1.77 22.65
N PHE A 95 -0.93 -1.08 22.35
CA PHE A 95 0.19 -0.91 23.28
C PHE A 95 -0.25 -0.24 24.59
N TYR A 96 -1.08 0.81 24.53
CA TYR A 96 -1.60 1.43 25.75
C TYR A 96 -2.51 0.50 26.56
N LYS A 97 -3.30 -0.35 25.91
CA LYS A 97 -4.09 -1.41 26.59
C LYS A 97 -3.19 -2.48 27.21
N LEU A 98 -2.09 -2.85 26.54
CA LEU A 98 -1.06 -3.75 27.10
C LEU A 98 -0.42 -3.12 28.34
N ARG A 99 -0.08 -1.83 28.30
CA ARG A 99 0.44 -1.06 29.43
C ARG A 99 -0.52 -1.05 30.63
N GLU A 100 -1.81 -0.91 30.37
CA GLU A 100 -2.83 -0.98 31.42
C GLU A 100 -2.89 -2.38 32.05
N ALA A 101 -2.87 -3.45 31.24
CA ALA A 101 -2.84 -4.83 31.72
C ALA A 101 -1.59 -5.13 32.55
N TYR A 102 -0.43 -4.64 32.11
CA TYR A 102 0.84 -4.74 32.83
C TYR A 102 0.78 -4.02 34.19
N SER A 103 0.28 -2.79 34.21
CA SER A 103 0.11 -2.02 35.45
C SER A 103 -0.83 -2.72 36.44
N LYS A 104 -1.92 -3.33 35.96
CA LYS A 104 -2.85 -4.12 36.79
C LYS A 104 -2.19 -5.35 37.37
N TYR A 105 -1.43 -6.09 36.57
CA TYR A 105 -0.67 -7.25 37.04
C TYR A 105 0.38 -6.89 38.10
N LYS A 106 1.08 -5.75 37.94
CA LYS A 106 2.05 -5.27 38.94
C LYS A 106 1.42 -4.85 40.27
N LYS A 107 0.20 -4.33 40.25
CA LYS A 107 -0.56 -3.99 41.46
C LYS A 107 -1.15 -5.24 42.13
N GLU A 108 -1.69 -6.16 41.33
CA GLU A 108 -2.36 -7.37 41.79
C GLU A 108 -1.90 -8.56 40.95
N SER A 109 -0.89 -9.27 41.46
CA SER A 109 -0.30 -10.45 40.80
C SER A 109 -1.16 -11.71 40.99
N ASN A 110 -2.41 -11.64 40.52
CA ASN A 110 -3.32 -12.78 40.47
C ASN A 110 -3.29 -13.49 39.11
N ARG A 111 -3.73 -14.75 39.09
CA ARG A 111 -3.73 -15.61 37.88
C ARG A 111 -4.55 -15.03 36.72
N GLY A 112 -5.59 -14.25 37.01
CA GLY A 112 -6.44 -13.62 35.99
C GLY A 112 -5.75 -12.47 35.27
N ASN A 113 -5.12 -11.56 36.02
CA ASN A 113 -4.36 -10.44 35.49
C ASN A 113 -3.12 -10.91 34.72
N GLU A 114 -2.46 -11.94 35.23
CA GLU A 114 -1.32 -12.57 34.56
C GLU A 114 -1.73 -13.16 33.19
N ARG A 115 -2.79 -13.96 33.15
CA ARG A 115 -3.31 -14.52 31.89
C ARG A 115 -3.66 -13.40 30.90
N LYS A 116 -4.33 -12.35 31.36
CA LYS A 116 -4.69 -11.20 30.53
C LYS A 116 -3.47 -10.47 29.98
N LEU A 117 -2.41 -10.32 30.79
CA LEU A 117 -1.14 -9.74 30.35
C LEU A 117 -0.51 -10.59 29.25
N LEU A 118 -0.41 -11.91 29.45
CA LEU A 118 0.17 -12.82 28.46
C LEU A 118 -0.61 -12.82 27.14
N GLU A 119 -1.95 -12.84 27.19
CA GLU A 119 -2.81 -12.73 26.00
C GLU A 119 -2.58 -11.42 25.25
N LYS A 120 -2.42 -10.30 25.97
CA LYS A 120 -2.11 -9.00 25.37
C LYS A 120 -0.70 -8.96 24.76
N VAL A 121 0.31 -9.51 25.44
CA VAL A 121 1.67 -9.59 24.88
C VAL A 121 1.66 -10.39 23.59
N GLN A 122 0.96 -11.53 23.55
CA GLN A 122 0.84 -12.35 22.35
C GLN A 122 0.12 -11.62 21.21
N GLY A 123 -0.98 -10.92 21.49
CA GLY A 123 -1.67 -10.13 20.48
C GLY A 123 -0.82 -8.97 19.95
N PHE A 124 -0.06 -8.31 20.82
CA PHE A 124 0.86 -7.25 20.42
C PHE A 124 2.01 -7.78 19.56
N TYR A 125 2.58 -8.93 19.90
CA TYR A 125 3.58 -9.62 19.09
C TYR A 125 3.09 -9.88 17.65
N ILE A 126 1.86 -10.38 17.49
CA ILE A 126 1.29 -10.65 16.17
C ILE A 126 1.17 -9.36 15.34
N MET A 127 0.76 -8.27 15.97
CA MET A 127 0.62 -6.98 15.29
C MET A 127 1.97 -6.40 14.87
N ILE A 128 2.98 -6.47 15.75
CA ILE A 128 4.33 -6.02 15.47
C ILE A 128 4.99 -6.91 14.41
N GLU A 129 4.79 -8.23 14.43
CA GLU A 129 5.26 -9.15 13.39
C GLU A 129 4.72 -8.75 12.00
N ASP A 130 3.45 -8.38 11.91
CA ASP A 130 2.83 -7.96 10.65
C ASP A 130 3.41 -6.64 10.15
N GLU A 131 3.48 -5.60 10.99
CA GLU A 131 4.10 -4.31 10.62
C GLU A 131 5.57 -4.44 10.26
N TYR A 132 6.34 -5.21 11.04
CA TYR A 132 7.75 -5.49 10.75
C TYR A 132 7.91 -6.10 9.36
N ARG A 133 7.08 -7.10 9.03
CA ARG A 133 7.13 -7.77 7.74
C ARG A 133 6.68 -6.88 6.60
N ASN A 134 5.63 -6.09 6.79
CA ASN A 134 5.13 -5.15 5.81
C ASN A 134 6.17 -4.07 5.52
N ALA A 135 6.74 -3.47 6.56
CA ALA A 135 7.81 -2.48 6.43
C ALA A 135 9.03 -3.05 5.70
N HIS A 136 9.48 -4.25 6.09
CA HIS A 136 10.58 -4.93 5.40
C HIS A 136 10.25 -5.17 3.92
N ASP A 137 9.04 -5.63 3.61
CA ASP A 137 8.65 -5.93 2.24
C ASP A 137 8.55 -4.68 1.36
N ILE A 138 8.16 -3.53 1.93
CA ILE A 138 8.12 -2.24 1.25
C ILE A 138 9.52 -1.67 1.05
N ILE A 139 10.36 -1.67 2.08
CA ILE A 139 11.73 -1.11 2.01
C ILE A 139 12.56 -1.85 0.96
N TYR A 140 12.39 -3.16 0.85
CA TYR A 140 13.12 -4.01 -0.09
C TYR A 140 12.31 -4.37 -1.34
N GLU A 141 11.25 -3.62 -1.66
CA GLU A 141 10.43 -3.85 -2.86
C GLU A 141 11.28 -3.76 -4.14
N ASP A 142 12.09 -2.72 -4.28
CA ASP A 142 12.96 -2.50 -5.44
C ASP A 142 14.01 -3.62 -5.59
N TYR A 143 14.55 -4.12 -4.48
CA TYR A 143 15.44 -5.27 -4.49
C TYR A 143 14.73 -6.54 -4.98
N LYS A 144 13.52 -6.81 -4.49
CA LYS A 144 12.72 -7.95 -4.96
C LYS A 144 12.34 -7.81 -6.42
N GLN A 145 12.03 -6.59 -6.86
CA GLN A 145 11.76 -6.31 -8.25
C GLN A 145 13.00 -6.53 -9.11
N PHE A 146 14.17 -6.03 -8.69
CA PHE A 146 15.44 -6.26 -9.38
C PHE A 146 15.78 -7.75 -9.49
N VAL A 147 15.63 -8.51 -8.40
CA VAL A 147 15.82 -9.97 -8.41
C VAL A 147 14.80 -10.64 -9.35
N SER A 148 13.53 -10.27 -9.28
CA SER A 148 12.51 -10.77 -10.21
C SER A 148 12.88 -10.45 -11.66
N ASP A 149 13.33 -9.24 -11.95
CA ASP A 149 13.60 -8.78 -13.31
C ASP A 149 14.91 -9.36 -13.86
N THR A 150 15.88 -9.66 -12.99
CA THR A 150 17.18 -10.26 -13.35
C THR A 150 17.08 -11.78 -13.52
N PHE A 151 16.28 -12.46 -12.70
CA PHE A 151 16.22 -13.93 -12.67
C PHE A 151 14.98 -14.51 -13.39
N ASN A 152 13.99 -13.70 -13.77
CA ASN A 152 12.97 -14.14 -14.74
C ASN A 152 13.52 -14.01 -16.17
N ASN A 153 12.97 -14.80 -17.09
CA ASN A 153 13.30 -14.68 -18.50
C ASN A 153 13.06 -13.21 -18.96
N PRO A 154 14.09 -12.51 -19.48
CA PRO A 154 14.03 -11.09 -19.86
C PRO A 154 12.85 -10.77 -20.78
N PHE A 155 12.43 -11.73 -21.60
CA PHE A 155 11.26 -11.61 -22.47
C PHE A 155 9.97 -11.32 -21.69
N PHE A 156 9.71 -12.03 -20.58
CA PHE A 156 8.50 -11.82 -19.77
C PHE A 156 8.54 -10.50 -18.99
N VAL A 157 9.73 -10.01 -18.63
CA VAL A 157 9.91 -8.73 -17.94
C VAL A 157 9.58 -7.57 -18.89
N VAL A 158 10.12 -7.62 -20.12
CA VAL A 158 9.81 -6.63 -21.16
C VAL A 158 8.33 -6.67 -21.52
N LEU A 159 7.76 -7.86 -21.71
CA LEU A 159 6.34 -8.03 -22.03
C LEU A 159 5.43 -7.48 -20.92
N SER A 160 5.77 -7.74 -19.65
CA SER A 160 5.08 -7.19 -18.47
C SER A 160 5.10 -5.66 -18.45
N SER A 161 6.26 -5.07 -18.72
CA SER A 161 6.43 -3.61 -18.79
C SER A 161 5.60 -3.01 -19.93
N ILE A 162 5.56 -3.65 -21.09
CA ILE A 162 4.71 -3.22 -22.22
C ILE A 162 3.23 -3.26 -21.83
N PHE A 163 2.74 -4.35 -21.22
CA PHE A 163 1.35 -4.43 -20.76
C PHE A 163 1.01 -3.37 -19.71
N ARG A 164 1.94 -3.02 -18.83
CA ARG A 164 1.76 -1.92 -17.86
C ARG A 164 1.59 -0.57 -18.54
N ILE A 165 2.42 -0.27 -19.55
CA ILE A 165 2.31 0.96 -20.34
C ILE A 165 0.99 0.99 -21.10
N LEU A 166 0.63 -0.10 -21.79
CA LEU A 166 -0.64 -0.22 -22.51
C LEU A 166 -1.86 -0.04 -21.58
N TYR A 167 -1.78 -0.52 -20.34
CA TYR A 167 -2.83 -0.33 -19.36
C TYR A 167 -2.99 1.16 -19.01
N HIS A 168 -1.89 1.85 -18.70
CA HIS A 168 -1.95 3.28 -18.41
C HIS A 168 -2.44 4.10 -19.61
N LEU A 169 -2.05 3.72 -20.82
CA LEU A 169 -2.56 4.32 -22.05
C LEU A 169 -4.08 4.10 -22.19
N SER A 170 -4.58 2.90 -21.90
CA SER A 170 -6.03 2.61 -21.96
C SER A 170 -6.83 3.44 -20.96
N VAL A 171 -6.32 3.61 -19.74
CA VAL A 171 -6.93 4.49 -18.71
C VAL A 171 -6.97 5.94 -19.20
N PHE A 172 -5.89 6.41 -19.80
CA PHE A 172 -5.81 7.77 -20.34
C PHE A 172 -6.80 8.00 -21.48
N LEU A 173 -6.89 7.06 -22.43
CA LEU A 173 -7.86 7.10 -23.53
C LEU A 173 -9.30 7.07 -23.02
N PHE A 174 -9.60 6.26 -22.00
CA PHE A 174 -10.90 6.25 -21.35
C PHE A 174 -11.27 7.63 -20.78
N TRP A 175 -10.37 8.27 -20.02
CA TRP A 175 -10.64 9.60 -19.48
C TRP A 175 -10.80 10.68 -20.55
N ILE A 176 -9.98 10.65 -21.60
CA ILE A 176 -10.16 11.56 -22.74
C ILE A 176 -11.52 11.34 -23.40
N SER A 177 -11.90 10.08 -23.65
CA SER A 177 -13.19 9.77 -24.28
C SER A 177 -14.38 10.20 -23.43
N ALA A 178 -14.29 10.10 -22.10
CA ALA A 178 -15.30 10.58 -21.16
C ALA A 178 -15.39 12.11 -21.17
N LEU A 179 -14.25 12.80 -21.20
CA LEU A 179 -14.18 14.26 -21.31
C LEU A 179 -14.75 14.74 -22.65
N ILE A 180 -14.44 14.03 -23.74
CA ILE A 180 -15.01 14.25 -25.06
C ILE A 180 -16.55 14.17 -25.00
N LEU A 181 -17.09 13.07 -24.46
CA LEU A 181 -18.54 12.90 -24.32
C LEU A 181 -19.19 14.00 -23.48
N TYR A 182 -18.54 14.40 -22.38
CA TYR A 182 -19.00 15.50 -21.54
C TYR A 182 -19.16 16.79 -22.33
N TYR A 183 -18.14 17.21 -23.07
CA TYR A 183 -18.21 18.42 -23.90
C TYR A 183 -19.22 18.30 -25.03
N THR A 184 -19.37 17.13 -25.66
CA THR A 184 -20.41 16.90 -26.68
C THR A 184 -21.82 17.07 -26.10
N ILE A 185 -22.09 16.53 -24.90
CA ILE A 185 -23.37 16.72 -24.21
C ILE A 185 -23.59 18.19 -23.84
N SER A 186 -22.56 18.86 -23.32
CA SER A 186 -22.65 20.28 -22.99
C SER A 186 -22.96 21.14 -24.22
N HIS A 187 -22.36 20.85 -25.37
CA HIS A 187 -22.60 21.56 -26.62
C HIS A 187 -24.05 21.41 -27.13
N LEU A 188 -24.69 20.26 -26.88
CA LEU A 188 -26.10 20.06 -27.22
C LEU A 188 -27.05 20.94 -26.37
N ILE A 189 -26.65 21.32 -25.16
CA ILE A 189 -27.46 22.15 -24.24
C ILE A 189 -27.14 23.63 -24.44
N ILE A 190 -25.86 23.97 -24.54
CA ILE A 190 -25.35 25.33 -24.74
C ILE A 190 -24.39 25.25 -25.93
N PRO A 191 -24.71 25.82 -27.10
CA PRO A 191 -23.83 25.75 -28.26
C PRO A 191 -22.51 26.44 -27.93
N ILE A 192 -21.42 25.69 -27.99
CA ILE A 192 -20.06 26.18 -27.73
C ILE A 192 -19.25 26.17 -29.03
N ASP A 193 -18.77 27.34 -29.46
CA ASP A 193 -18.16 27.57 -30.79
C ASP A 193 -16.90 26.75 -31.09
N TRP A 194 -16.21 26.24 -30.07
CA TRP A 194 -14.98 25.45 -30.19
C TRP A 194 -15.18 23.95 -30.46
N VAL A 195 -16.43 23.46 -30.52
CA VAL A 195 -16.72 22.03 -30.79
C VAL A 195 -16.83 21.83 -32.31
N PRO A 196 -15.95 21.03 -32.94
CA PRO A 196 -16.05 20.75 -34.37
C PRO A 196 -17.40 20.18 -34.80
N GLU A 197 -17.90 20.62 -35.96
CA GLU A 197 -19.20 20.18 -36.50
C GLU A 197 -19.27 18.68 -36.82
N TRP A 198 -18.13 18.02 -37.06
CA TRP A 198 -18.07 16.58 -37.27
C TRP A 198 -18.22 15.76 -35.97
N TRP A 199 -18.25 16.43 -34.81
CA TRP A 199 -18.27 15.82 -33.50
C TRP A 199 -19.70 15.54 -33.02
N ASN A 200 -20.25 14.44 -33.49
CA ASN A 200 -21.61 14.02 -33.16
C ASN A 200 -21.66 13.14 -31.90
N ILE A 201 -22.80 13.15 -31.20
CA ILE A 201 -23.03 12.29 -30.02
C ILE A 201 -22.74 10.81 -30.30
N GLY A 202 -23.07 10.33 -31.51
CA GLY A 202 -22.76 8.97 -31.94
C GLY A 202 -21.26 8.66 -31.97
N THR A 203 -20.43 9.60 -32.42
CA THR A 203 -18.97 9.44 -32.43
C THR A 203 -18.38 9.44 -31.03
N ALA A 204 -18.89 10.29 -30.13
CA ALA A 204 -18.45 10.36 -28.75
C ALA A 204 -18.82 9.08 -27.97
N LEU A 205 -20.04 8.56 -28.15
CA LEU A 205 -20.46 7.29 -27.56
C LEU A 205 -19.65 6.10 -28.10
N LEU A 206 -19.36 6.08 -29.40
CA LEU A 206 -18.54 5.03 -30.01
C LEU A 206 -17.12 5.06 -29.45
N LEU A 207 -16.50 6.24 -29.35
CA LEU A 207 -15.17 6.42 -28.74
C LEU A 207 -15.13 5.93 -27.29
N LEU A 208 -16.12 6.31 -26.48
CA LEU A 208 -16.21 5.85 -25.10
C LEU A 208 -16.42 4.33 -25.02
N GLY A 209 -17.26 3.76 -25.88
CA GLY A 209 -17.48 2.32 -25.96
C GLY A 209 -16.20 1.54 -26.27
N LEU A 210 -15.46 1.95 -27.31
CA LEU A 210 -14.18 1.35 -27.67
C LEU A 210 -13.13 1.51 -26.56
N ALA A 211 -13.03 2.69 -25.95
CA ALA A 211 -12.11 2.93 -24.85
C ALA A 211 -12.45 2.08 -23.62
N THR A 212 -13.73 1.88 -23.33
CA THR A 212 -14.21 1.01 -22.24
C THR A 212 -13.88 -0.46 -22.51
N MET A 213 -14.07 -0.94 -23.74
CA MET A 213 -13.68 -2.31 -24.12
C MET A 213 -12.17 -2.51 -23.99
N LEU A 214 -11.37 -1.58 -24.51
CA LEU A 214 -9.91 -1.64 -24.41
C LEU A 214 -9.46 -1.61 -22.95
N PHE A 215 -10.04 -0.74 -22.13
CA PHE A 215 -9.76 -0.67 -20.70
C PHE A 215 -10.11 -1.98 -19.98
N GLY A 216 -11.26 -2.58 -20.29
CA GLY A 216 -11.67 -3.87 -19.73
C GLY A 216 -10.70 -5.00 -20.07
N ILE A 217 -10.27 -5.09 -21.34
CA ILE A 217 -9.26 -6.07 -21.78
C ILE A 217 -7.94 -5.85 -21.03
N MET A 218 -7.49 -4.59 -20.92
CA MET A 218 -6.23 -4.27 -20.26
C MET A 218 -6.28 -4.51 -18.74
N MET A 219 -7.43 -4.35 -18.10
CA MET A 219 -7.64 -4.72 -16.69
C MET A 219 -7.40 -6.21 -16.46
N MET A 220 -7.87 -7.09 -17.37
CA MET A 220 -7.63 -8.54 -17.27
C MET A 220 -6.13 -8.87 -17.35
N PHE A 221 -5.42 -8.27 -18.30
CA PHE A 221 -3.96 -8.48 -18.42
C PHE A 221 -3.19 -7.92 -17.23
N LYS A 222 -3.60 -6.77 -16.69
CA LYS A 222 -2.99 -6.19 -15.49
C LYS A 222 -3.08 -7.15 -14.30
N GLU A 223 -4.21 -7.82 -14.08
CA GLU A 223 -4.33 -8.79 -13.00
C GLU A 223 -3.47 -10.04 -13.22
N MET A 224 -3.31 -10.48 -14.47
CA MET A 224 -2.43 -11.61 -14.81
C MET A 224 -0.94 -11.27 -14.65
N VAL A 225 -0.55 -10.05 -14.98
CA VAL A 225 0.85 -9.58 -15.02
C VAL A 225 1.32 -9.00 -13.70
N MET A 226 0.44 -8.33 -12.93
CA MET A 226 0.76 -7.90 -11.57
C MET A 226 0.93 -9.15 -10.70
N LYS A 227 2.17 -9.59 -10.55
CA LYS A 227 2.59 -10.47 -9.47
C LYS A 227 2.20 -9.78 -8.15
N LYS A 228 1.01 -10.08 -7.63
CA LYS A 228 0.68 -9.79 -6.23
C LYS A 228 1.83 -10.37 -5.43
N ASN A 229 2.45 -9.56 -4.58
CA ASN A 229 3.37 -10.00 -3.55
C ASN A 229 2.57 -10.91 -2.60
N ARG A 230 2.30 -12.14 -3.03
CA ARG A 230 1.53 -13.15 -2.30
C ARG A 230 2.50 -13.76 -1.29
N ARG A 231 2.85 -13.00 -0.26
CA ARG A 231 2.77 -13.62 1.06
C ARG A 231 1.29 -13.94 1.23
N GLU A 232 0.92 -15.19 1.01
CA GLU A 232 -0.39 -15.66 1.43
C GLU A 232 -0.53 -15.26 2.89
N SER A 233 -1.43 -14.32 3.19
CA SER A 233 -1.66 -13.91 4.57
C SER A 233 -1.89 -15.18 5.39
N LYS A 234 -1.44 -15.21 6.66
CA LYS A 234 -1.69 -16.36 7.55
C LYS A 234 -3.17 -16.77 7.52
N VAL A 235 -4.08 -15.81 7.29
CA VAL A 235 -5.52 -16.03 7.06
C VAL A 235 -5.80 -16.82 5.78
N VAL A 236 -5.24 -16.46 4.62
CA VAL A 236 -5.42 -17.21 3.36
C VAL A 236 -4.78 -18.61 3.43
N LYS A 237 -3.62 -18.76 4.07
CA LYS A 237 -3.02 -20.07 4.35
C LYS A 237 -3.91 -20.93 5.23
N ASN A 238 -4.47 -20.36 6.30
CA ASN A 238 -5.40 -21.05 7.19
C ASN A 238 -6.73 -21.37 6.51
N LEU A 239 -7.22 -20.50 5.63
CA LEU A 239 -8.45 -20.72 4.86
C LEU A 239 -8.27 -21.84 3.84
N LYS A 240 -7.17 -21.82 3.07
CA LYS A 240 -6.80 -22.94 2.17
C LYS A 240 -6.60 -24.24 2.93
N GLY A 241 -5.96 -24.20 4.11
CA GLY A 241 -5.79 -25.36 4.97
C GLY A 241 -7.10 -25.91 5.55
N ARG A 242 -8.11 -25.05 5.78
CA ARG A 242 -9.47 -25.45 6.16
C ARG A 242 -10.25 -26.04 4.97
N ILE A 243 -10.21 -25.39 3.80
CA ILE A 243 -10.89 -25.86 2.59
C ILE A 243 -10.31 -27.21 2.13
N LYS A 244 -8.99 -27.37 2.14
CA LYS A 244 -8.33 -28.64 1.79
C LYS A 244 -8.71 -29.78 2.75
N ARG A 245 -8.97 -29.48 4.03
CA ARG A 245 -9.48 -30.46 5.01
C ARG A 245 -10.94 -30.84 4.81
N ILE A 246 -11.75 -29.96 4.20
CA ILE A 246 -13.15 -30.23 3.88
C ILE A 246 -13.25 -31.09 2.61
N PHE A 247 -12.38 -30.87 1.62
CA PHE A 247 -12.39 -31.60 0.35
C PHE A 247 -11.56 -32.91 0.35
N CYS A 248 -10.77 -33.17 1.39
CA CYS A 248 -10.06 -34.46 1.57
C CYS A 248 -10.73 -35.35 2.64
N LYS A 249 -12.05 -35.22 2.82
CA LYS A 249 -12.88 -36.14 3.59
C LYS A 249 -13.86 -36.83 2.67
#